data_AF-A0A7Y4HAH5-F1
#
_entry.id   AF-A0A7Y4HAH5-F1
#
_cell.length_a   1.000
_cell.length_b   1.000
_cell.length_c   1.000
_cell.angle_alpha   90.00
_cell.angle_beta   90.00
_cell.angle_gamma   90.00
#
_symmetry.space_group_name_H-M   'P 1'
#
loop_
_entity.id
_entity.type
_entity.pdbx_description
1 polymer ?
#
loop_
_entity_poly.entity_id
_entity_poly.type
_entity_poly.pdbx_seq_one_letter_code
_entity_poly.pdbx_strand_id
1 'polypeptide(L)'
;MAESIFARVSRLLSATVEDAVDRMEQAGGDAVMREAIREADRAIDEVKAEHQSTMARRLQAARQQKMLTERAEELTTKAKFALGEGREDLAEAALSRQVDFEAEAKKLDAVQQQAREEEQRLDDGLAALSARKRQMEDALQAYLISRREAALG
;
A
#
# COMPACT_ATOMS: atom_id res chain seq x y z
N MET A 1 21.12 0.15 7.94
CA MET A 1 19.76 -0.36 7.69
C MET A 1 19.06 0.65 6.80
N ALA A 2 18.42 0.22 5.72
CA ALA A 2 17.63 1.12 4.89
C ALA A 2 16.43 1.64 5.72
N GLU A 3 16.12 2.93 5.58
CA GLU A 3 14.92 3.54 6.17
C GLU A 3 13.67 2.81 5.64
N SER A 4 12.66 2.56 6.48
CA SER A 4 11.40 1.97 6.01
C SER A 4 10.60 2.99 5.20
N ILE A 5 9.76 2.52 4.27
CA ILE A 5 8.92 3.41 3.43
C ILE A 5 8.07 4.34 4.31
N PHE A 6 7.43 3.80 5.35
CA PHE A 6 6.62 4.61 6.28
C PHE A 6 7.45 5.61 7.09
N ALA A 7 8.67 5.26 7.50
CA ALA A 7 9.55 6.20 8.19
C ALA A 7 9.95 7.36 7.25
N ARG A 8 10.25 7.04 5.99
CA ARG A 8 10.58 8.04 4.98
C ARG A 8 9.41 8.96 4.65
N VAL A 9 8.21 8.40 4.47
CA VAL A 9 6.97 9.16 4.28
C VAL A 9 6.76 10.09 5.47
N SER A 10 6.83 9.57 6.69
CA SER A 10 6.66 10.36 7.92
C SER A 10 7.68 11.50 8.02
N ARG A 11 8.96 11.23 7.73
CA ARG A 11 10.01 12.26 7.71
C ARG A 11 9.72 13.36 6.69
N LEU A 12 9.37 13.00 5.45
CA LEU A 12 9.06 13.98 4.40
C LEU A 12 7.83 14.83 4.71
N LEU A 13 6.81 14.23 5.36
CA LEU A 13 5.62 14.95 5.79
C LEU A 13 5.85 15.80 7.05
N SER A 14 6.86 15.47 7.87
CA SER A 14 7.17 16.20 9.09
C SER A 14 7.88 17.53 8.85
N ALA A 15 8.63 17.67 7.75
CA ALA A 15 9.12 18.97 7.32
C ALA A 15 7.92 19.85 6.92
N THR A 16 7.96 21.16 7.12
CA THR A 16 6.92 22.11 6.63
C THR A 16 7.34 22.77 5.31
N VAL A 17 6.39 23.28 4.53
CA VAL A 17 6.72 23.90 3.23
C VAL A 17 7.51 25.18 3.49
N GLU A 18 7.14 25.86 4.57
CA GLU A 18 7.82 26.99 5.16
C GLU A 18 9.29 26.67 5.46
N ASP A 19 9.59 25.53 6.11
CA ASP A 19 11.00 25.11 6.34
C ASP A 19 11.76 24.92 5.01
N ALA A 20 11.09 24.42 3.98
CA ALA A 20 11.71 24.23 2.66
C ALA A 20 11.97 25.57 1.95
N VAL A 21 11.04 26.53 2.10
CA VAL A 21 11.20 27.90 1.59
C VAL A 21 12.33 28.60 2.33
N ASP A 22 12.36 28.57 3.66
CA ASP A 22 13.41 29.19 4.46
C ASP A 22 14.80 28.67 4.07
N ARG A 23 14.95 27.35 3.90
CA ARG A 23 16.21 26.75 3.46
C ARG A 23 16.59 27.15 2.03
N MET A 24 15.61 27.26 1.14
CA MET A 24 15.83 27.72 -0.24
C MET A 24 16.32 29.18 -0.26
N GLU A 25 15.70 30.05 0.53
CA GLU A 25 16.08 31.46 0.66
C GLU A 25 17.47 31.61 1.28
N GLN A 26 17.76 30.87 2.36
CA GLN A 26 19.08 30.85 3.01
C GLN A 26 20.19 30.36 2.07
N ALA A 27 19.89 29.40 1.19
CA ALA A 27 20.84 28.90 0.20
C ALA A 27 21.04 29.86 -0.99
N GLY A 28 20.22 30.91 -1.12
CA GLY A 28 20.31 31.90 -2.19
C GLY A 28 19.95 31.36 -3.57
N GLY A 29 19.23 30.24 -3.67
CA GLY A 29 18.93 29.60 -4.94
C GLY A 29 17.89 28.49 -4.86
N ASP A 30 17.37 28.10 -6.03
CA ASP A 30 16.27 27.14 -6.16
C ASP A 30 16.68 25.66 -6.04
N ALA A 31 17.98 25.38 -5.97
CA ALA A 31 18.51 24.02 -5.94
C ALA A 31 17.98 23.19 -4.76
N VAL A 32 17.85 23.79 -3.57
CA VAL A 32 17.35 23.11 -2.37
C VAL A 32 15.90 22.66 -2.55
N MET A 33 15.03 23.56 -3.02
CA MET A 33 13.62 23.24 -3.24
C MET A 33 13.45 22.22 -4.37
N ARG A 34 14.24 22.33 -5.45
CA ARG A 34 14.23 21.33 -6.53
C ARG A 34 14.64 19.94 -6.04
N GLU A 35 15.62 19.83 -5.16
CA GLU A 35 16.01 18.54 -4.61
C GLU A 35 14.95 17.97 -3.67
N ALA A 36 14.30 18.82 -2.86
CA ALA A 36 13.18 18.40 -2.03
C ALA A 36 11.99 17.86 -2.87
N ILE A 37 11.67 18.52 -3.98
CA ILE A 37 10.66 18.04 -4.95
C ILE A 37 11.05 16.67 -5.52
N ARG A 38 12.32 16.50 -5.94
CA ARG A 38 12.80 15.21 -6.44
C ARG A 38 12.78 14.12 -5.37
N GLU A 39 13.06 14.46 -4.11
CA GLU A 39 12.97 13.51 -3.01
C GLU A 39 11.53 13.04 -2.79
N ALA A 40 10.57 13.97 -2.87
CA ALA A 40 9.14 13.64 -2.84
C ALA A 40 8.73 12.75 -4.02
N ASP A 41 9.21 13.03 -5.24
CA ASP A 41 8.97 12.18 -6.41
C ASP A 41 9.48 10.74 -6.20
N ARG A 42 10.72 10.59 -5.74
CA ARG A 42 11.29 9.26 -5.43
C ARG A 42 10.45 8.52 -4.38
N ALA A 43 10.02 9.21 -3.34
CA ALA A 43 9.17 8.62 -2.31
C ALA A 43 7.78 8.23 -2.84
N ILE A 44 7.18 9.05 -3.72
CA ILE A 44 5.91 8.72 -4.39
C ILE A 44 6.05 7.44 -5.21
N ASP A 45 7.12 7.32 -6.00
CA ASP A 45 7.35 6.13 -6.82
C ASP A 45 7.57 4.87 -5.98
N GLU A 46 8.30 4.98 -4.87
CA GLU A 46 8.47 3.88 -3.90
C GLU A 46 7.15 3.45 -3.27
N VAL A 47 6.32 4.41 -2.83
CA VAL A 47 4.99 4.13 -2.26
C VAL A 47 4.08 3.45 -3.30
N LYS A 48 4.11 3.88 -4.57
CA LYS A 48 3.37 3.23 -5.65
C LYS A 48 3.81 1.80 -5.88
N ALA A 49 5.12 1.55 -5.88
CA ALA A 49 5.67 0.21 -6.06
C ALA A 49 5.25 -0.71 -4.91
N GLU A 50 5.32 -0.23 -3.66
CA GLU A 50 4.87 -0.99 -2.49
C GLU A 50 3.36 -1.24 -2.50
N HIS A 51 2.57 -0.26 -2.93
CA HIS A 51 1.12 -0.41 -3.09
C HIS A 51 0.80 -1.50 -4.12
N GLN A 52 1.48 -1.52 -5.27
CA GLN A 52 1.30 -2.56 -6.29
C GLN A 52 1.69 -3.95 -5.78
N SER A 53 2.80 -4.05 -5.03
CA SER A 53 3.24 -5.29 -4.38
C SER A 53 2.20 -5.80 -3.38
N THR A 54 1.69 -4.93 -2.52
CA THR A 54 0.66 -5.24 -1.53
C THR A 54 -0.65 -5.69 -2.19
N MET A 55 -1.08 -4.98 -3.23
CA MET A 55 -2.23 -5.37 -4.05
C MET A 55 -2.05 -6.75 -4.69
N ALA A 56 -0.87 -7.05 -5.23
CA ALA A 56 -0.58 -8.36 -5.80
C ALA A 56 -0.67 -9.48 -4.74
N ARG A 57 -0.10 -9.26 -3.54
CA ARG A 57 -0.19 -10.19 -2.41
C ARG A 57 -1.64 -10.44 -2.01
N ARG A 58 -2.46 -9.38 -1.91
CA ARG A 58 -3.90 -9.50 -1.59
C ARG A 58 -4.66 -10.30 -2.63
N LEU A 59 -4.45 -10.01 -3.91
CA LEU A 59 -5.13 -10.71 -5.01
C LEU A 59 -4.74 -12.19 -5.08
N GLN A 60 -3.48 -12.51 -4.80
CA GLN A 60 -3.03 -13.90 -4.70
C GLN A 60 -3.73 -14.63 -3.54
N ALA A 61 -3.77 -14.01 -2.34
CA ALA A 61 -4.46 -14.57 -1.19
C ALA A 61 -5.96 -14.79 -1.47
N ALA A 62 -6.62 -13.84 -2.13
CA ALA A 62 -8.02 -13.94 -2.54
C ALA A 62 -8.27 -15.13 -3.49
N ARG A 63 -7.39 -15.34 -4.48
CA ARG A 63 -7.49 -16.48 -5.41
C ARG A 63 -7.31 -17.82 -4.68
N GLN A 64 -6.34 -17.90 -3.78
CA GLN A 64 -6.11 -19.12 -3.00
C GLN A 64 -7.27 -19.40 -2.05
N GLN A 65 -7.81 -18.38 -1.40
CA GLN A 65 -8.98 -18.52 -0.53
C GLN A 65 -10.16 -19.08 -1.32
N LYS A 66 -10.46 -18.49 -2.48
CA LYS A 66 -11.55 -18.96 -3.34
C LYS A 66 -11.40 -20.44 -3.72
N MET A 67 -10.20 -20.86 -4.11
CA MET A 67 -9.91 -22.26 -4.44
C MET A 67 -10.14 -23.21 -3.25
N LEU A 68 -9.76 -22.81 -2.04
CA LEU A 68 -9.96 -23.62 -0.84
C LEU A 68 -11.45 -23.72 -0.48
N THR A 69 -12.20 -22.63 -0.61
CA THR A 69 -13.65 -22.64 -0.40
C THR A 69 -14.36 -23.57 -1.39
N GLU A 70 -14.03 -23.50 -2.68
CA GLU A 70 -14.58 -24.40 -3.70
C GLU A 70 -14.28 -25.89 -3.37
N ARG A 71 -13.05 -26.19 -2.94
CA ARG A 71 -12.68 -27.56 -2.51
C ARG A 71 -13.42 -28.02 -1.26
N ALA A 72 -13.68 -27.13 -0.31
CA ALA A 72 -14.47 -27.44 0.89
C ALA A 72 -15.94 -27.76 0.51
N GLU A 73 -16.52 -27.03 -0.43
CA GLU A 73 -17.87 -27.28 -0.96
C GLU A 73 -17.95 -28.63 -1.71
N GLU A 74 -16.93 -28.97 -2.50
CA GLU A 74 -16.84 -30.29 -3.13
C GLU A 74 -16.78 -31.42 -2.10
N LEU A 75 -15.98 -31.26 -1.03
CA LEU A 75 -15.89 -32.24 0.05
C LEU A 75 -17.22 -32.37 0.80
N THR A 76 -17.93 -31.27 1.02
CA THR A 76 -19.29 -31.28 1.59
C THR A 76 -20.22 -32.15 0.76
N THR A 77 -20.17 -32.02 -0.58
CA THR A 77 -21.00 -32.82 -1.50
C THR A 77 -20.63 -34.30 -1.45
N LYS A 78 -19.32 -34.62 -1.42
CA LYS A 78 -18.82 -36.00 -1.29
C LYS A 78 -19.21 -36.64 0.04
N ALA A 79 -19.14 -35.88 1.14
CA ALA A 79 -19.55 -36.35 2.47
C ALA A 79 -21.04 -36.72 2.48
N LYS A 80 -21.91 -35.86 1.93
CA LYS A 80 -23.35 -36.14 1.81
C LYS A 80 -23.63 -37.40 0.99
N PHE A 81 -22.91 -37.59 -0.12
CA PHE A 81 -23.03 -38.80 -0.93
C PHE A 81 -22.60 -40.06 -0.16
N ALA A 82 -21.44 -40.01 0.51
CA ALA A 82 -20.93 -41.13 1.31
C ALA A 82 -21.90 -41.53 2.45
N LEU A 83 -22.52 -40.55 3.12
CA LEU A 83 -23.57 -40.80 4.11
C LEU A 83 -24.79 -41.51 3.49
N GLY A 84 -25.22 -41.08 2.29
CA GLY A 84 -26.33 -41.72 1.57
C GLY A 84 -26.05 -43.19 1.22
N GLU A 85 -24.79 -43.53 0.96
CA GLU A 85 -24.32 -44.89 0.66
C GLU A 85 -24.00 -45.71 1.94
N GLY A 86 -24.24 -45.17 3.14
CA GLY A 86 -23.91 -45.84 4.40
C GLY A 86 -22.41 -45.95 4.71
N ARG A 87 -21.58 -45.15 4.03
CA ARG A 87 -20.11 -45.13 4.18
C ARG A 87 -19.69 -43.98 5.09
N GLU A 88 -20.00 -44.13 6.37
CA GLU A 88 -19.77 -43.09 7.39
C GLU A 88 -18.29 -42.72 7.56
N ASP A 89 -17.39 -43.71 7.42
CA ASP A 89 -15.94 -43.52 7.48
C ASP A 89 -15.42 -42.54 6.41
N LEU A 90 -15.92 -42.67 5.18
CA LEU A 90 -15.60 -41.76 4.09
C LEU A 90 -16.19 -40.37 4.30
N ALA A 91 -17.40 -40.31 4.86
CA ALA A 91 -18.03 -39.03 5.17
C ALA A 91 -17.23 -38.26 6.23
N GLU A 92 -16.83 -38.94 7.30
CA GLU A 92 -16.01 -38.36 8.37
C GLU A 92 -14.67 -37.85 7.83
N ALA A 93 -13.98 -38.66 7.02
CA ALA A 93 -12.72 -38.25 6.38
C ALA A 93 -12.88 -37.02 5.46
N ALA A 94 -13.98 -36.94 4.71
CA ALA A 94 -14.28 -35.80 3.85
C ALA A 94 -14.57 -34.53 4.67
N LEU A 95 -15.34 -34.63 5.75
CA LEU A 95 -15.64 -33.51 6.66
C LEU A 95 -14.39 -33.02 7.40
N SER A 96 -13.53 -33.93 7.88
CA SER A 96 -12.27 -33.53 8.52
C SER A 96 -11.42 -32.67 7.57
N ARG A 97 -11.28 -33.09 6.31
CA ARG A 97 -10.51 -32.33 5.33
C ARG A 97 -11.19 -31.03 4.89
N GLN A 98 -12.53 -30.99 4.90
CA GLN A 98 -13.28 -29.76 4.69
C GLN A 98 -12.93 -28.72 5.76
N VAL A 99 -12.96 -29.12 7.04
CA VAL A 99 -12.63 -28.23 8.16
C VAL A 99 -11.21 -27.67 8.04
N ASP A 100 -10.24 -28.50 7.60
CA ASP A 100 -8.87 -28.04 7.36
C ASP A 100 -8.80 -26.96 6.28
N PHE A 101 -9.49 -27.14 5.15
CA PHE A 101 -9.56 -26.15 4.07
C PHE A 101 -10.27 -24.87 4.49
N GLU A 102 -11.36 -24.96 5.26
CA GLU A 102 -12.06 -23.79 5.81
C GLU A 102 -11.17 -23.01 6.78
N ALA A 103 -10.41 -23.71 7.62
CA ALA A 103 -9.46 -23.08 8.54
C ALA A 103 -8.34 -22.34 7.79
N GLU A 104 -7.81 -22.92 6.71
CA GLU A 104 -6.81 -22.26 5.86
C GLU A 104 -7.41 -21.06 5.09
N ALA A 105 -8.61 -21.20 4.54
CA ALA A 105 -9.34 -20.11 3.88
C ALA A 105 -9.57 -18.92 4.82
N LYS A 106 -9.86 -19.18 6.11
CA LYS A 106 -10.01 -18.13 7.12
C LYS A 106 -8.70 -17.41 7.44
N LYS A 107 -7.56 -18.10 7.41
CA LYS A 107 -6.24 -17.45 7.56
C LYS A 107 -5.95 -16.51 6.39
N LEU A 108 -6.29 -16.93 5.16
CA LEU A 108 -6.15 -16.09 3.97
C LEU A 108 -7.07 -14.87 3.98
N ASP A 109 -8.23 -14.96 4.65
CA ASP A 109 -9.09 -13.80 4.89
C ASP A 109 -8.36 -12.75 5.74
N ALA A 110 -7.75 -13.17 6.86
CA ALA A 110 -6.98 -12.26 7.72
C ALA A 110 -5.80 -11.62 6.97
N VAL A 111 -5.10 -12.37 6.12
CA VAL A 111 -4.03 -11.83 5.26
C VAL A 111 -4.59 -10.78 4.30
N GLN A 112 -5.76 -11.00 3.71
CA GLN A 112 -6.39 -10.01 2.84
C GLN A 112 -6.78 -8.74 3.58
N GLN A 113 -7.31 -8.84 4.81
CA GLN A 113 -7.68 -7.65 5.59
C GLN A 113 -6.44 -6.83 5.95
N GLN A 114 -5.36 -7.47 6.41
CA GLN A 114 -4.10 -6.79 6.70
C GLN A 114 -3.54 -6.08 5.46
N ALA A 115 -3.57 -6.74 4.29
CA ALA A 115 -3.13 -6.13 3.05
C ALA A 115 -4.00 -4.93 2.63
N ARG A 116 -5.32 -4.96 2.89
CA ARG A 116 -6.21 -3.81 2.64
C ARG A 116 -5.89 -2.62 3.54
N GLU A 117 -5.62 -2.87 4.82
CA GLU A 117 -5.21 -1.82 5.77
C GLU A 117 -3.84 -1.22 5.40
N GLU A 118 -2.94 -2.03 4.85
CA GLU A 118 -1.66 -1.56 4.31
C GLU A 118 -1.84 -0.74 3.01
N GLU A 119 -2.65 -1.24 2.06
CA GLU A 119 -3.04 -0.49 0.84
C GLU A 119 -3.59 0.90 1.20
N GLN A 120 -4.54 0.96 2.14
CA GLN A 120 -5.14 2.24 2.56
C GLN A 120 -4.10 3.22 3.13
N ARG A 121 -3.19 2.73 3.98
CA ARG A 121 -2.12 3.58 4.54
C ARG A 121 -1.16 4.09 3.48
N LEU A 122 -0.88 3.28 2.46
CA LEU A 122 -0.04 3.68 1.32
C LEU A 122 -0.75 4.72 0.45
N ASP A 123 -2.06 4.58 0.22
CA ASP A 123 -2.87 5.56 -0.50
C ASP A 123 -2.93 6.90 0.23
N ASP A 124 -3.14 6.89 1.55
CA ASP A 124 -3.13 8.11 2.37
C ASP A 124 -1.75 8.81 2.30
N GLY A 125 -0.67 8.02 2.39
CA GLY A 125 0.70 8.50 2.24
C GLY A 125 0.97 9.10 0.85
N LEU A 126 0.47 8.45 -0.21
CA LEU A 126 0.58 8.92 -1.59
C LEU A 126 -0.12 10.27 -1.77
N ALA A 127 -1.34 10.40 -1.25
CA ALA A 127 -2.12 11.63 -1.31
C ALA A 127 -1.40 12.77 -0.58
N ALA A 128 -0.91 12.51 0.63
CA ALA A 128 -0.16 13.48 1.42
C ALA A 128 1.14 13.93 0.73
N LEU A 129 1.94 12.99 0.23
CA LEU A 129 3.18 13.30 -0.49
C LEU A 129 2.91 14.09 -1.79
N SER A 130 1.86 13.74 -2.53
CA SER A 130 1.48 14.43 -3.76
C SER A 130 1.03 15.86 -3.50
N ALA A 131 0.21 16.07 -2.46
CA ALA A 131 -0.18 17.41 -2.02
C ALA A 131 1.04 18.23 -1.60
N ARG A 132 1.96 17.60 -0.85
CA ARG A 132 3.18 18.25 -0.38
C ARG A 132 4.11 18.66 -1.53
N LYS A 133 4.30 17.77 -2.50
CA LYS A 133 5.06 18.05 -3.72
C LYS A 133 4.49 19.28 -4.42
N ARG A 134 3.17 19.32 -4.64
CA ARG A 134 2.50 20.44 -5.29
C ARG A 134 2.72 21.76 -4.57
N GLN A 135 2.61 21.78 -3.24
CA GLN A 135 2.89 22.98 -2.45
C GLN A 135 4.33 23.49 -2.63
N MET A 136 5.30 22.58 -2.68
CA MET A 136 6.71 22.93 -2.93
C MET A 136 6.92 23.46 -4.36
N GLU A 137 6.23 22.89 -5.35
CA GLU A 137 6.25 23.39 -6.74
C GLU A 137 5.65 24.80 -6.84
N ASP A 138 4.52 25.06 -6.18
CA ASP A 138 3.87 26.37 -6.15
C ASP A 138 4.79 27.42 -5.48
N ALA A 139 5.41 27.08 -4.34
CA ALA A 139 6.35 27.95 -3.65
C ALA A 139 7.60 28.25 -4.50
N LEU A 140 8.14 27.25 -5.20
CA LEU A 140 9.24 27.43 -6.12
C LEU A 140 8.89 28.39 -7.26
N GLN A 141 7.70 28.26 -7.85
CA GLN A 141 7.25 29.16 -8.91
C GLN A 141 7.14 30.61 -8.41
N ALA A 142 6.55 30.81 -7.22
CA ALA A 142 6.44 32.14 -6.62
C ALA A 142 7.81 32.79 -6.41
N TYR A 143 8.78 32.04 -5.89
CA TYR A 143 10.16 32.50 -5.71
C TYR A 143 10.82 32.91 -7.04
N LEU A 144 10.66 32.11 -8.09
CA LEU A 144 11.24 32.40 -9.41
C LEU A 144 10.63 33.65 -10.06
N ILE A 145 9.34 33.88 -9.88
CA ILE A 145 8.65 35.10 -10.36
C ILE A 145 9.20 36.32 -9.62
N SER A 146 9.23 36.28 -8.28
CA SER A 146 9.75 37.38 -7.46
C SER A 146 11.19 37.75 -7.82
N ARG A 147 12.06 36.76 -8.01
CA ARG A 147 13.45 36.98 -8.41
C ARG A 147 13.58 37.60 -9.80
N ARG A 148 12.69 37.27 -10.73
CA ARG A 148 12.67 37.86 -12.07
C ARG A 148 12.22 39.31 -12.03
N GLU A 149 11.18 39.62 -11.26
CA GLU A 149 10.70 40.99 -11.08
C GLU A 149 11.77 41.88 -10.43
N ALA A 150 12.45 41.38 -9.39
CA ALA A 150 13.55 42.09 -8.74
C ALA A 150 14.79 42.30 -9.64
N ALA A 151 14.95 41.51 -10.71
CA ALA A 151 16.03 41.69 -11.69
C ALA A 151 15.65 42.65 -12.83
N LEU A 152 14.37 42.98 -12.99
CA LEU A 152 13.84 43.86 -14.03
C LEU A 152 13.54 45.29 -13.53
N GLY A 153 13.43 45.49 -12.21
CA GLY A 153 13.29 46.80 -11.55
C GLY A 153 14.62 47.35 -11.06
#